data_AF-A0A545VCE9-F1
#
_entry.id   AF-A0A545VCE9-F1
#
_cell.length_a   1.000
_cell.length_b   1.000
_cell.length_c   1.000
_cell.angle_alpha   90.00
_cell.angle_beta   90.00
_cell.angle_gamma   90.00
#
_symmetry.space_group_name_H-M   'P 1'
#
loop_
_entity.id
_entity.type
_entity.pdbx_description
1 polymer ?
#
loop_
_entity_poly.entity_id
_entity_poly.type
_entity_poly.pdbx_seq_one_letter_code
_entity_poly.pdbx_strand_id
1 'polypeptide(L)'
;MRACPSVLTAVEKLDASSDKTPQLRVVFSEDAAVSSFGIKLSKFAAKDAPTLSLSSSLVKSHHDGGKYIAICLDLDAPFPSFSFLGPIAHWIQTDLVAAENGGSEGGGGFTKLESGARPVVPYVGPGPPPPSAPHRYVFMLWEQPASVAGPDEVSKALSLPAEPGLTARIRWDQAAFEKRMGLAEPLAVNYFVADSE
;
A
#
# COMPACT_ATOMS: atom_id res chain seq x y z
N MET A 1 12.10 10.68 -12.19
CA MET A 1 10.94 10.06 -11.54
C MET A 1 9.69 10.52 -12.31
N ARG A 2 8.77 9.61 -12.70
CA ARG A 2 7.44 10.09 -13.12
C ARG A 2 6.80 10.73 -11.90
N ALA A 3 6.30 11.96 -12.03
CA ALA A 3 5.68 12.64 -10.90
C ALA A 3 4.55 11.76 -10.36
N CYS A 4 4.54 11.52 -9.05
CA CYS A 4 3.47 10.83 -8.34
C CYS A 4 2.90 11.82 -7.31
N PRO A 5 2.16 12.86 -7.75
CA PRO A 5 1.80 13.97 -6.88
C PRO A 5 0.95 13.53 -5.69
N SER A 6 0.04 12.56 -5.87
CA SER A 6 -0.78 11.99 -4.79
C SER A 6 0.09 11.36 -3.69
N VAL A 7 1.07 10.55 -4.09
CA VAL A 7 2.00 9.87 -3.17
C VAL A 7 2.86 10.87 -2.40
N LEU A 8 3.48 11.82 -3.12
CA LEU A 8 4.34 12.82 -2.49
C LEU A 8 3.54 13.73 -1.57
N THR A 9 2.38 14.20 -2.01
CA THR A 9 1.46 15.02 -1.20
C THR A 9 1.00 14.25 0.04
N ALA A 10 0.69 12.96 -0.09
CA ALA A 10 0.30 12.14 1.05
C ALA A 10 1.45 12.01 2.07
N VAL A 11 2.66 11.67 1.62
CA VAL A 11 3.84 11.58 2.50
C VAL A 11 4.15 12.92 3.17
N GLU A 12 4.12 14.03 2.43
CA GLU A 12 4.31 15.38 2.98
C GLU A 12 3.27 15.73 4.05
N LYS A 13 1.99 15.38 3.83
CA LYS A 13 0.92 15.56 4.84
C LYS A 13 1.18 14.74 6.10
N LEU A 14 1.64 13.49 5.96
CA LEU A 14 1.98 12.64 7.10
C LEU A 14 3.18 13.18 7.89
N ASP A 15 4.21 13.65 7.19
CA ASP A 15 5.40 14.21 7.79
C ASP A 15 5.10 15.53 8.52
N ALA A 16 4.22 16.37 7.96
CA ALA A 16 3.77 17.62 8.56
C ALA A 16 2.77 17.44 9.72
N SER A 17 2.08 16.29 9.80
CA SER A 17 1.08 16.05 10.84
C SER A 17 1.69 15.98 12.24
N SER A 18 1.13 16.74 13.19
CA SER A 18 1.46 16.65 14.62
C SER A 18 0.90 15.39 15.28
N ASP A 19 -0.19 14.83 14.72
CA ASP A 19 -0.71 13.52 15.09
C ASP A 19 -0.07 12.46 14.18
N LYS A 20 0.79 11.63 14.77
CA LYS A 20 1.50 10.56 14.05
C LYS A 20 0.74 9.25 14.03
N THR A 21 -0.51 9.23 14.51
CA THR A 21 -1.34 8.02 14.54
C THR A 21 -1.82 7.67 13.13
N PRO A 22 -1.41 6.51 12.57
CA PRO A 22 -1.84 6.13 11.24
C PRO A 22 -3.30 5.65 11.26
N GLN A 23 -4.13 6.19 10.37
CA GLN A 23 -5.48 5.68 10.13
C GLN A 23 -5.47 4.34 9.37
N LEU A 24 -4.35 4.00 8.71
CA LEU A 24 -4.07 2.71 8.10
C LEU A 24 -2.98 1.99 8.89
N ARG A 25 -3.33 0.92 9.59
CA ARG A 25 -2.35 0.02 10.19
C ARG A 25 -1.86 -0.98 9.15
N VAL A 26 -0.55 -1.19 9.15
CA VAL A 26 0.14 -2.19 8.33
C VAL A 26 0.86 -3.10 9.32
N VAL A 27 0.49 -4.37 9.35
CA VAL A 27 1.04 -5.37 10.29
C VAL A 27 1.62 -6.53 9.50
N PHE A 28 2.89 -6.81 9.70
CA PHE A 28 3.59 -7.93 9.09
C PHE A 28 3.57 -9.16 10.00
N SER A 29 4.00 -10.32 9.46
CA SER A 29 4.24 -11.54 10.22
C SER A 29 5.09 -11.27 11.47
N GLU A 30 4.88 -12.03 12.55
CA GLU A 30 5.51 -11.82 13.87
C GLU A 30 5.09 -10.50 14.57
N ASP A 31 3.93 -9.96 14.22
CA ASP A 31 3.32 -8.75 14.79
C ASP A 31 4.16 -7.47 14.63
N ALA A 32 5.06 -7.44 13.65
CA ALA A 32 5.80 -6.25 13.28
C ALA A 32 4.85 -5.21 12.65
N ALA A 33 4.35 -4.27 13.48
CA ALA A 33 3.43 -3.24 13.07
C ALA A 33 4.12 -1.92 12.71
N VAL A 34 3.66 -1.28 11.64
CA VAL A 34 3.98 0.12 11.31
C VAL A 34 3.19 1.04 12.24
N SER A 35 3.63 1.10 13.49
CA SER A 35 2.97 1.79 14.61
C SER A 35 3.04 3.32 14.52
N SER A 36 4.00 3.84 13.76
CA SER A 36 4.15 5.25 13.43
C SER A 36 4.71 5.41 12.02
N PHE A 37 4.39 6.52 11.36
CA PHE A 37 4.93 6.85 10.05
C PHE A 37 6.47 6.83 10.06
N GLY A 38 7.07 6.17 9.06
CA GLY A 38 8.51 6.17 8.85
C GLY A 38 9.32 5.33 9.84
N ILE A 39 8.67 4.47 10.64
CA ILE A 39 9.40 3.51 11.47
C ILE A 39 10.34 2.66 10.60
N LYS A 40 11.52 2.34 11.13
CA LYS A 40 12.46 1.42 10.47
C LYS A 40 12.04 -0.02 10.76
N LEU A 41 11.87 -0.82 9.70
CA LEU A 41 11.72 -2.27 9.77
C LEU A 41 12.89 -2.94 9.06
N SER A 42 13.29 -4.13 9.53
CA SER A 42 14.25 -4.95 8.78
C SER A 42 13.57 -5.57 7.55
N LYS A 43 14.37 -5.93 6.54
CA LYS A 43 13.87 -6.69 5.38
C LYS A 43 13.17 -7.97 5.80
N PHE A 44 13.67 -8.64 6.83
CA PHE A 44 13.11 -9.89 7.32
C PHE A 44 11.73 -9.68 7.95
N ALA A 45 11.58 -8.65 8.79
CA ALA A 45 10.30 -8.33 9.43
C ALA A 45 9.21 -7.95 8.41
N ALA A 46 9.60 -7.34 7.29
CA ALA A 46 8.69 -6.94 6.21
C ALA A 46 8.74 -7.87 4.99
N LYS A 47 9.18 -9.13 5.15
CA LYS A 47 9.38 -10.06 4.04
C LYS A 47 8.07 -10.50 3.37
N ASP A 48 7.08 -10.82 4.19
CA ASP A 48 5.80 -11.38 3.75
C ASP A 48 4.74 -10.28 3.60
N ALA A 49 3.64 -10.59 2.90
CA ALA A 49 2.56 -9.63 2.70
C ALA A 49 1.96 -9.18 4.05
N PRO A 50 1.71 -7.87 4.25
CA PRO A 50 1.11 -7.40 5.48
C PRO A 50 -0.40 -7.62 5.50
N THR A 51 -0.94 -7.67 6.71
CA THR A 51 -2.35 -7.39 6.98
C THR A 51 -2.56 -5.89 7.07
N LEU A 52 -3.67 -5.41 6.49
CA LEU A 52 -4.11 -4.03 6.64
C LEU A 52 -5.29 -3.95 7.60
N SER A 53 -5.28 -2.95 8.48
CA SER A 53 -6.43 -2.59 9.30
C SER A 53 -6.72 -1.10 9.15
N LEU A 54 -7.97 -0.74 8.92
CA LEU A 54 -8.42 0.64 8.76
C LEU A 54 -9.08 1.11 10.05
N SER A 55 -8.88 2.37 10.43
CA SER A 55 -9.63 3.00 11.53
C SER A 55 -11.12 2.77 11.35
N SER A 56 -11.79 2.22 12.37
CA SER A 56 -13.20 1.82 12.29
C SER A 56 -14.12 3.01 11.97
N SER A 57 -13.69 4.23 12.25
CA SER A 57 -14.40 5.47 11.88
C SER A 57 -14.42 5.76 10.37
N LEU A 58 -13.48 5.19 9.61
CA LEU A 58 -13.36 5.33 8.15
C LEU A 58 -13.94 4.12 7.40
N VAL A 59 -14.30 3.05 8.12
CA VAL A 59 -14.86 1.84 7.51
C VAL A 59 -16.30 2.10 7.10
N LYS A 60 -16.58 1.93 5.80
CA LYS A 60 -17.95 1.92 5.29
C LYS A 60 -18.74 0.73 5.82
N SER A 61 -20.02 0.96 6.10
CA SER A 61 -20.90 -0.06 6.67
C SER A 61 -21.02 -1.27 5.74
N HIS A 62 -21.13 -2.48 6.30
CA HIS A 62 -21.31 -3.71 5.51
C HIS A 62 -22.52 -3.65 4.55
N HIS A 63 -23.53 -2.84 4.89
CA HIS A 63 -24.73 -2.64 4.08
C HIS A 63 -24.44 -1.88 2.76
N ASP A 64 -23.33 -1.15 2.71
CA ASP A 64 -22.84 -0.46 1.51
C ASP A 64 -21.88 -1.33 0.68
N GLY A 65 -21.52 -2.54 1.18
CA GLY A 65 -20.64 -3.48 0.47
C GLY A 65 -19.28 -2.89 0.09
N GLY A 66 -18.81 -1.90 0.85
CA GLY A 66 -17.63 -1.11 0.52
C GLY A 66 -16.37 -1.97 0.38
N LYS A 67 -15.85 -2.03 -0.84
CA LYS A 67 -14.55 -2.64 -1.13
C LYS A 67 -13.45 -1.58 -1.11
N TYR A 68 -12.22 -2.01 -0.91
CA TYR A 68 -11.04 -1.15 -0.95
C TYR A 68 -9.98 -1.70 -1.91
N ILE A 69 -9.16 -0.79 -2.43
CA ILE A 69 -7.94 -1.10 -3.19
C ILE A 69 -6.75 -0.59 -2.39
N ALA A 70 -5.74 -1.44 -2.22
CA ALA A 70 -4.46 -1.10 -1.61
C ALA A 70 -3.31 -1.20 -2.61
N ILE A 71 -2.31 -0.33 -2.45
CA ILE A 71 -1.02 -0.43 -3.13
C ILE A 71 0.13 -0.20 -2.16
N CYS A 72 1.26 -0.87 -2.39
CA CYS A 72 2.55 -0.57 -1.77
C CYS A 72 3.56 -0.13 -2.85
N LEU A 73 4.18 1.03 -2.66
CA LEU A 73 5.18 1.60 -3.56
C LEU A 73 6.53 1.82 -2.87
N ASP A 74 7.62 1.43 -3.50
CA ASP A 74 8.98 1.88 -3.16
C ASP A 74 9.32 3.12 -4.01
N LEU A 75 9.50 4.26 -3.36
CA LEU A 75 9.76 5.54 -4.04
C LEU A 75 11.22 5.75 -4.44
N ASP A 76 12.11 4.98 -3.84
CA ASP A 76 13.50 5.33 -3.71
C ASP A 76 14.42 4.40 -4.52
N ALA A 77 13.87 3.46 -5.29
CA ALA A 77 14.69 2.55 -6.08
C ALA A 77 15.40 3.20 -7.29
N PRO A 78 16.68 2.86 -7.57
CA PRO A 78 17.52 1.96 -6.78
C PRO A 78 18.17 2.62 -5.55
N PHE A 79 18.30 3.95 -5.53
CA PHE A 79 18.83 4.71 -4.39
C PHE A 79 17.99 5.98 -4.18
N PRO A 80 17.72 6.42 -2.94
CA PRO A 80 16.95 7.64 -2.70
C PRO A 80 17.50 8.89 -3.40
N SER A 81 18.84 8.97 -3.52
CA SER A 81 19.54 10.07 -4.20
C SER A 81 19.47 10.00 -5.74
N PHE A 82 19.12 8.84 -6.31
CA PHE A 82 19.05 8.63 -7.75
C PHE A 82 18.01 7.54 -8.11
N SER A 83 16.73 7.81 -7.85
CA SER A 83 15.64 6.85 -7.93
C SER A 83 15.03 6.68 -9.34
N PHE A 84 15.86 6.39 -10.34
CA PHE A 84 15.42 6.29 -11.75
C PHE A 84 14.62 5.01 -12.11
N LEU A 85 14.58 4.02 -11.20
CA LEU A 85 13.73 2.83 -11.31
C LEU A 85 12.40 3.01 -10.55
N GLY A 86 12.32 4.00 -9.66
CA GLY A 86 11.15 4.29 -8.86
C GLY A 86 10.06 5.13 -9.57
N PRO A 87 8.81 5.07 -9.06
CA PRO A 87 8.37 4.13 -8.02
C PRO A 87 8.33 2.68 -8.49
N ILE A 88 8.50 1.73 -7.59
CA ILE A 88 8.31 0.29 -7.84
C ILE A 88 7.02 -0.17 -7.17
N ALA A 89 6.14 -0.86 -7.90
CA ALA A 89 4.96 -1.50 -7.34
C ALA A 89 5.33 -2.81 -6.61
N HIS A 90 5.36 -2.75 -5.28
CA HIS A 90 5.62 -3.91 -4.43
C HIS A 90 4.39 -4.78 -4.25
N TRP A 91 3.19 -4.19 -4.24
CA TRP A 91 1.94 -4.93 -4.02
C TRP A 91 0.74 -4.14 -4.50
N ILE A 92 -0.25 -4.81 -5.09
CA ILE A 92 -1.58 -4.26 -5.37
C ILE A 92 -2.61 -5.32 -5.02
N GLN A 93 -3.55 -4.97 -4.14
CA GLN A 93 -4.66 -5.81 -3.74
C GLN A 93 -5.98 -5.07 -3.96
N THR A 94 -6.93 -5.75 -4.56
CA THR A 94 -8.32 -5.28 -4.73
C THR A 94 -9.24 -6.10 -3.86
N ASP A 95 -10.52 -5.72 -3.85
CA ASP A 95 -11.59 -6.46 -3.19
C ASP A 95 -11.31 -6.71 -1.71
N LEU A 96 -10.63 -5.77 -1.07
CA LEU A 96 -10.47 -5.75 0.38
C LEU A 96 -11.82 -5.35 0.98
N VAL A 97 -12.28 -6.09 1.97
CA VAL A 97 -13.52 -5.83 2.72
C VAL A 97 -13.23 -5.86 4.21
N ALA A 98 -14.05 -5.17 5.00
CA ALA A 98 -13.99 -5.31 6.45
C ALA A 98 -14.28 -6.76 6.86
N ALA A 99 -13.47 -7.32 7.76
CA ALA A 99 -13.67 -8.68 8.24
C ALA A 99 -14.99 -8.79 9.03
N GLU A 100 -15.84 -9.78 8.68
CA GLU A 100 -17.20 -9.95 9.22
C GLU A 100 -17.25 -10.12 10.75
N ASN A 101 -16.21 -10.72 11.34
CA ASN A 101 -16.14 -10.96 12.78
C ASN A 101 -15.72 -9.74 13.60
N GLY A 102 -15.67 -8.54 13.00
CA GLY A 102 -15.58 -7.26 13.72
C GLY A 102 -14.47 -7.22 14.77
N GLY A 103 -13.40 -7.99 14.55
CA GLY A 103 -12.28 -8.07 15.46
C GLY A 103 -11.59 -6.72 15.44
N SER A 104 -12.01 -5.84 16.34
CA SER A 104 -11.18 -4.72 16.76
C SER A 104 -9.86 -5.34 17.16
N GLU A 105 -8.81 -5.20 16.36
CA GLU A 105 -7.49 -5.68 16.76
C GLU A 105 -7.15 -5.00 18.10
N GLY A 106 -7.25 -5.76 19.19
CA GLY A 106 -6.96 -5.31 20.55
C GLY A 106 -7.80 -4.14 21.08
N GLY A 107 -9.08 -4.00 20.74
CA GLY A 107 -9.93 -2.92 21.27
C GLY A 107 -9.51 -1.50 20.88
N GLY A 108 -8.65 -1.36 19.85
CA GLY A 108 -7.96 -0.11 19.50
C GLY A 108 -8.67 0.78 18.47
N GLY A 109 -9.92 0.51 18.09
CA GLY A 109 -10.66 1.31 17.11
C GLY A 109 -10.24 1.10 15.65
N PHE A 110 -9.71 -0.08 15.30
CA PHE A 110 -9.35 -0.47 13.94
C PHE A 110 -10.07 -1.75 13.53
N THR A 111 -10.45 -1.83 12.26
CA THR A 111 -11.09 -3.00 11.64
C THR A 111 -10.14 -3.59 10.61
N LYS A 112 -9.84 -4.87 10.75
CA LYS A 112 -9.03 -5.63 9.79
C LYS A 112 -9.70 -5.69 8.41
N LEU A 113 -8.90 -5.54 7.37
CA LEU A 113 -9.32 -5.71 5.98
C LEU A 113 -8.81 -7.06 5.45
N GLU A 114 -9.70 -7.78 4.76
CA GLU A 114 -9.42 -9.09 4.19
C GLU A 114 -9.89 -9.15 2.74
N SER A 115 -9.24 -9.96 1.91
CA SER A 115 -9.69 -10.21 0.55
C SER A 115 -9.58 -11.69 0.23
N GLY A 116 -10.64 -12.24 -0.38
CA GLY A 116 -10.59 -13.56 -0.99
C GLY A 116 -10.07 -13.54 -2.44
N ALA A 117 -9.80 -12.36 -3.00
CA ALA A 117 -9.30 -12.20 -4.35
C ALA A 117 -7.77 -12.32 -4.40
N ARG A 118 -7.24 -12.87 -5.49
CA ARG A 118 -5.78 -12.86 -5.73
C ARG A 118 -5.28 -11.41 -5.87
N PRO A 119 -4.03 -11.11 -5.49
CA PRO A 119 -3.45 -9.80 -5.74
C PRO A 119 -3.28 -9.54 -7.24
N VAL A 120 -3.48 -8.29 -7.66
CA VAL A 120 -3.18 -7.81 -9.02
C VAL A 120 -1.66 -7.79 -9.25
N VAL A 121 -0.93 -7.40 -8.22
CA VAL A 121 0.54 -7.44 -8.15
C VAL A 121 0.88 -8.11 -6.81
N PRO A 122 1.38 -9.37 -6.81
CA PRO A 122 1.74 -10.07 -5.58
C PRO A 122 2.77 -9.30 -4.76
N TYR A 123 2.66 -9.37 -3.43
CA TYR A 123 3.59 -8.68 -2.54
C TYR A 123 5.01 -9.21 -2.74
N VAL A 124 5.96 -8.28 -2.83
CA VAL A 124 7.40 -8.57 -2.74
C VAL A 124 7.96 -7.69 -1.64
N GLY A 125 8.69 -8.27 -0.70
CA GLY A 125 9.29 -7.53 0.41
C GLY A 125 10.35 -6.51 -0.01
N PRO A 126 10.86 -5.72 0.95
CA PRO A 126 11.92 -4.75 0.70
C PRO A 126 13.17 -5.38 0.08
N GLY A 127 13.71 -4.72 -0.94
CA GLY A 127 14.94 -5.10 -1.60
C GLY A 127 15.93 -3.97 -1.90
N PRO A 128 16.17 -2.98 -1.01
CA PRO A 128 17.18 -1.97 -1.28
C PRO A 128 18.55 -2.61 -1.54
N PRO A 129 19.29 -2.17 -2.58
CA PRO A 129 20.60 -2.71 -2.90
C PRO A 129 21.64 -2.22 -1.88
N PRO A 130 22.57 -3.07 -1.40
CA PRO A 130 23.70 -2.60 -0.62
C PRO A 130 24.77 -1.96 -1.53
N PRO A 131 25.37 -0.81 -1.17
CA PRO A 131 24.98 0.11 -0.09
C PRO A 131 23.89 1.10 -0.58
N SER A 132 22.75 1.16 0.11
CA SER A 132 21.71 2.18 -0.11
C SER A 132 21.25 2.73 1.23
N ALA A 133 20.86 4.01 1.26
CA ALA A 133 20.11 4.55 2.39
C ALA A 133 18.72 3.89 2.45
N PRO A 134 18.00 3.95 3.59
CA PRO A 134 16.67 3.36 3.69
C PRO A 134 15.70 3.86 2.61
N HIS A 135 14.96 2.95 1.98
CA HIS A 135 13.88 3.25 1.03
C HIS A 135 12.56 3.39 1.76
N ARG A 136 11.67 4.25 1.26
CA ARG A 136 10.30 4.44 1.75
C ARG A 136 9.33 3.50 1.03
N TYR A 137 8.70 2.63 1.82
CA TYR A 137 7.63 1.72 1.37
C TYR A 137 6.28 2.29 1.79
N VAL A 138 5.58 2.91 0.83
CA VAL A 138 4.36 3.67 1.08
C VAL A 138 3.14 2.83 0.73
N PHE A 139 2.29 2.59 1.73
CA PHE A 139 0.99 1.96 1.60
C PHE A 139 -0.09 3.02 1.48
N MET A 140 -0.91 2.90 0.45
CA MET A 140 -2.09 3.75 0.25
C MET A 140 -3.33 2.88 0.07
N LEU A 141 -4.44 3.33 0.62
CA LEU A 141 -5.74 2.68 0.54
C LEU A 141 -6.78 3.64 -0.03
N TRP A 142 -7.58 3.17 -0.96
CA TRP A 142 -8.75 3.88 -1.50
C TRP A 142 -9.99 3.02 -1.33
N GLU A 143 -11.14 3.67 -1.35
CA GLU A 143 -12.37 2.98 -1.70
C GLU A 143 -12.29 2.48 -3.13
N GLN A 144 -12.68 1.22 -3.36
CA GLN A 144 -12.78 0.63 -4.68
C GLN A 144 -14.06 1.13 -5.36
N PRO A 145 -13.97 1.83 -6.50
CA PRO A 145 -15.14 2.21 -7.25
C PRO A 145 -15.92 0.98 -7.73
N ALA A 146 -17.25 1.05 -7.75
CA ALA A 146 -18.10 -0.06 -8.20
C ALA A 146 -17.86 -0.45 -9.67
N SER A 147 -17.27 0.45 -10.47
CA SER A 147 -16.85 0.18 -11.84
C SER A 147 -15.61 -0.70 -11.94
N VAL A 148 -14.89 -0.94 -10.83
CA VAL A 148 -13.75 -1.87 -10.78
C VAL A 148 -14.25 -3.20 -10.24
N ALA A 149 -14.50 -4.16 -11.13
CA ALA A 149 -15.13 -5.43 -10.80
C ALA A 149 -14.22 -6.39 -10.01
N GLY A 150 -12.91 -6.28 -10.18
CA GLY A 150 -11.93 -7.07 -9.43
C GLY A 150 -10.56 -7.17 -10.12
N PRO A 151 -9.70 -8.13 -9.71
CA PRO A 151 -8.29 -8.12 -10.08
C PRO A 151 -8.04 -8.32 -11.58
N ASP A 152 -8.85 -9.13 -12.27
CA ASP A 152 -8.72 -9.35 -13.72
C ASP A 152 -8.92 -8.07 -14.54
N GLU A 153 -9.90 -7.26 -14.14
CA GLU A 153 -10.17 -5.98 -14.81
C GLU A 153 -9.02 -5.00 -14.58
N VAL A 154 -8.52 -4.92 -13.34
CA VAL A 154 -7.38 -4.05 -13.01
C VAL A 154 -6.12 -4.49 -13.77
N SER A 155 -5.79 -5.79 -13.78
CA SER A 155 -4.66 -6.32 -14.54
C SER A 155 -4.78 -6.00 -16.04
N LYS A 156 -5.97 -6.17 -16.64
CA LYS A 156 -6.21 -5.84 -18.05
C LYS A 156 -6.06 -4.34 -18.31
N ALA A 157 -6.68 -3.50 -17.48
CA ALA A 157 -6.64 -2.05 -17.61
C ALA A 157 -5.21 -1.49 -17.50
N LEU A 158 -4.33 -2.18 -16.77
CA LEU A 158 -2.92 -1.81 -16.60
C LEU A 158 -1.99 -2.59 -17.53
N SER A 159 -2.52 -3.49 -18.36
CA SER A 159 -1.74 -4.38 -19.24
C SER A 159 -0.68 -5.17 -18.48
N LEU A 160 -1.01 -5.61 -17.27
CA LEU A 160 -0.15 -6.43 -16.44
C LEU A 160 -0.22 -7.90 -16.89
N PRO A 161 0.91 -8.61 -16.95
CA PRO A 161 0.91 -10.05 -17.15
C PRO A 161 0.27 -10.76 -15.95
N ALA A 162 -0.11 -12.03 -16.13
CA ALA A 162 -0.68 -12.85 -15.04
C ALA A 162 0.25 -12.93 -13.83
N GLU A 163 1.57 -12.97 -14.07
CA GLU A 163 2.62 -12.95 -13.05
C GLU A 163 3.54 -11.73 -13.26
N PRO A 164 3.25 -10.59 -12.61
CA PRO A 164 4.04 -9.36 -12.75
C PRO A 164 5.47 -9.50 -12.20
N GLY A 165 6.42 -9.71 -13.11
CA GLY A 165 7.86 -9.63 -12.83
C GLY A 165 8.37 -8.19 -12.63
N LEU A 166 9.68 -8.03 -12.43
CA LEU A 166 10.30 -6.74 -12.12
C LEU A 166 9.99 -5.64 -13.15
N THR A 167 10.01 -5.95 -14.44
CA THR A 167 9.78 -4.98 -15.53
C THR A 167 8.36 -4.39 -15.51
N ALA A 168 7.38 -5.13 -15.00
CA ALA A 168 6.00 -4.65 -14.84
C ALA A 168 5.81 -3.77 -13.59
N ARG A 169 6.79 -3.77 -12.68
CA ARG A 169 6.73 -3.07 -11.38
C ARG A 169 7.50 -1.76 -11.37
N ILE A 170 8.63 -1.70 -12.05
CA ILE A 170 9.50 -0.50 -12.09
C ILE A 170 8.85 0.66 -12.85
N ARG A 171 9.19 1.89 -12.46
CA ARG A 171 8.69 3.14 -13.04
C ARG A 171 7.16 3.17 -13.09
N TRP A 172 6.54 2.66 -12.02
CA TRP A 172 5.10 2.63 -11.85
C TRP A 172 4.48 4.00 -12.07
N ASP A 173 3.39 4.04 -12.83
CA ASP A 173 2.67 5.27 -13.13
C ASP A 173 1.42 5.37 -12.24
N GLN A 174 1.62 5.92 -11.04
CA GLN A 174 0.55 6.01 -10.04
C GLN A 174 -0.60 6.92 -10.50
N ALA A 175 -0.30 8.04 -11.17
CA ALA A 175 -1.32 8.95 -11.65
C ALA A 175 -2.18 8.29 -12.76
N ALA A 176 -1.56 7.50 -13.64
CA ALA A 176 -2.30 6.72 -14.62
C ALA A 176 -3.14 5.62 -13.97
N PHE A 177 -2.64 4.97 -12.92
CA PHE A 177 -3.39 3.97 -12.15
C PHE A 177 -4.65 4.58 -11.53
N GLU A 178 -4.50 5.67 -10.76
CA GLU A 178 -5.60 6.39 -10.12
C GLU A 178 -6.64 6.84 -11.15
N LYS A 179 -6.18 7.45 -12.26
CA LYS A 179 -7.06 7.91 -13.34
C LYS A 179 -7.83 6.76 -14.00
N ARG A 180 -7.16 5.63 -14.29
CA ARG A 180 -7.80 4.47 -14.96
C ARG A 180 -8.81 3.78 -14.05
N MET A 181 -8.51 3.71 -12.76
CA MET A 181 -9.37 3.08 -11.77
C MET A 181 -10.48 4.01 -11.27
N GLY A 182 -10.42 5.31 -11.58
CA GLY A 182 -11.37 6.30 -11.08
C GLY A 182 -11.22 6.56 -9.58
N LEU A 183 -9.99 6.48 -9.07
CA LEU A 183 -9.70 6.70 -7.65
C LEU A 183 -9.70 8.19 -7.33
N ALA A 184 -10.27 8.53 -6.18
CA ALA A 184 -10.17 9.85 -5.57
C ALA A 184 -8.85 9.98 -4.78
N GLU A 185 -8.79 10.96 -3.87
CA GLU A 185 -7.72 11.03 -2.88
C GLU A 185 -7.67 9.75 -2.02
N PRO A 186 -6.47 9.30 -1.59
CA PRO A 186 -6.34 8.14 -0.73
C PRO A 186 -7.07 8.36 0.60
N LEU A 187 -7.83 7.35 1.01
CA LEU A 187 -8.58 7.34 2.27
C LEU A 187 -7.65 7.30 3.47
N ALA A 188 -6.60 6.49 3.38
CA ALA A 188 -5.59 6.37 4.42
C ALA A 188 -4.24 5.95 3.83
N VAL A 189 -3.16 6.43 4.46
CA VAL A 189 -1.78 6.20 4.03
C VAL A 189 -0.94 5.88 5.25
N ASN A 190 0.04 4.99 5.10
CA ASN A 190 1.07 4.71 6.09
C ASN A 190 2.35 4.30 5.35
N TYR A 191 3.51 4.45 5.98
CA TYR A 191 4.77 4.03 5.38
C TYR A 191 5.79 3.62 6.43
N PHE A 192 6.69 2.73 6.04
CA PHE A 192 7.88 2.39 6.81
C PHE A 192 9.12 2.61 5.95
N VAL A 193 10.30 2.58 6.60
CA VAL A 193 11.58 2.57 5.89
C VAL A 193 12.33 1.27 6.14
N ALA A 194 13.00 0.75 5.12
CA ALA A 194 13.91 -0.37 5.26
C ALA A 194 15.16 -0.10 4.42
N ASP A 195 16.32 -0.54 4.90
CA ASP A 195 17.58 -0.49 4.17
C ASP A 195 17.96 -1.90 3.71
N SER A 196 19.25 -2.13 3.45
CA SER A 196 19.71 -3.40 2.95
C SER A 196 19.73 -4.53 3.98
N GLU A 197 19.49 -4.25 5.27
CA GLU A 197 19.63 -5.16 6.42
C GLU A 197 18.31 -5.80 6.90
#